data_AF-A0A8F1MB31-F1
#
_entry.id   AF-A0A8F1MB31-F1
#
_cell.length_a   1.000
_cell.length_b   1.000
_cell.length_c   1.000
_cell.angle_alpha   90.00
_cell.angle_beta   90.00
_cell.angle_gamma   90.00
#
_symmetry.space_group_name_H-M   'P 1'
#
loop_
_entity.id
_entity.type
_entity.pdbx_description
1 polymer ?
#
loop_
_entity_poly.entity_id
_entity_poly.type
_entity_poly.pdbx_seq_one_letter_code
_entity_poly.pdbx_strand_id
1 'polypeptide(L)'
;MAERPATRRSVKLSVKWYNVGNNVNRHVANMEKGFLMSQAKMEDIISLCKRRGFIYQGSDVYGGLSGTWDYGPLGVQLKRNIMNLWWRMFVDERDDIYGVDAAILMNPKVWKASGHVDTFVDPLCEDTVNHRRYRTDHMLKDKVEHASGSNN
;
A
#
# COMPACT_ATOMS: atom_id res chain seq x y z
N MET A 1 29.57 52.77 -51.23
CA MET A 1 28.27 52.40 -51.84
C MET A 1 27.50 51.61 -50.79
N ALA A 2 26.76 52.28 -49.91
CA ALA A 2 25.38 52.75 -50.09
C ALA A 2 24.35 51.61 -49.90
N GLU A 3 23.57 51.77 -48.83
CA GLU A 3 22.54 50.88 -48.26
C GLU A 3 21.45 50.47 -49.24
N ARG A 4 20.80 49.32 -48.97
CA ARG A 4 19.34 49.18 -49.19
C ARG A 4 18.68 48.38 -48.05
N PRO A 5 17.64 48.93 -47.41
CA PRO A 5 16.92 48.28 -46.31
C PRO A 5 15.86 47.31 -46.85
N ALA A 6 15.87 46.06 -46.37
CA ALA A 6 14.79 45.11 -46.64
C ALA A 6 13.64 45.33 -45.66
N THR A 7 12.58 46.00 -46.13
CA THR A 7 11.33 46.24 -45.43
C THR A 7 10.58 44.92 -45.18
N ARG A 8 10.59 44.42 -43.93
CA ARG A 8 9.70 43.31 -43.51
C ARG A 8 8.26 43.83 -43.42
N ARG A 9 7.46 43.62 -44.47
CA ARG A 9 6.00 43.74 -44.37
C ARG A 9 5.48 42.62 -43.47
N SER A 10 5.01 43.00 -42.27
CA SER A 10 4.27 42.11 -41.39
C SER A 10 2.90 41.81 -42.02
N VAL A 11 2.69 40.58 -42.47
CA VAL A 11 1.36 40.10 -42.88
C VAL A 11 0.69 39.54 -41.64
N LYS A 12 -0.27 40.28 -41.06
CA LYS A 12 -1.15 39.75 -40.02
C LYS A 12 -2.10 38.73 -40.65
N LEU A 13 -1.78 37.45 -40.55
CA LEU A 13 -2.74 36.37 -40.78
C LEU A 13 -3.68 36.27 -39.56
N SER A 14 -4.88 36.83 -39.69
CA SER A 14 -5.96 36.59 -38.73
C SER A 14 -6.55 35.20 -39.02
N VAL A 15 -6.21 34.21 -38.20
CA VAL A 15 -6.84 32.90 -38.23
C VAL A 15 -8.19 33.03 -37.52
N LYS A 16 -9.28 33.11 -38.30
CA LYS A 16 -10.65 32.98 -37.79
C LYS A 16 -10.94 31.50 -37.56
N TRP A 17 -11.08 31.10 -36.30
CA TRP A 17 -11.60 29.79 -35.94
C TRP A 17 -13.12 29.78 -36.15
N TYR A 18 -13.61 28.91 -37.04
CA TYR A 18 -15.02 28.56 -37.11
C TYR A 18 -15.33 27.59 -35.97
N ASN A 19 -16.21 28.01 -35.05
CA ASN A 19 -16.69 27.17 -33.97
C ASN A 19 -17.79 26.26 -34.52
N VAL A 20 -17.43 25.04 -34.94
CA VAL A 20 -18.40 23.98 -35.23
C VAL A 20 -18.75 23.34 -33.90
N GLY A 21 -19.90 23.75 -33.36
CA GLY A 21 -20.39 23.28 -32.08
C GLY A 21 -20.76 21.80 -32.07
N ASN A 22 -20.63 21.27 -30.85
CA ASN A 22 -21.34 20.14 -30.26
C ASN A 22 -20.87 18.70 -30.53
N ASN A 23 -20.40 18.14 -29.42
CA ASN A 23 -20.63 16.76 -28.95
C ASN A 23 -19.47 15.75 -29.03
N VAL A 24 -18.23 16.21 -28.82
CA VAL A 24 -17.08 15.32 -28.57
C VAL A 24 -16.32 15.60 -27.26
N ASN A 25 -16.66 16.69 -26.56
CA ASN A 25 -15.85 17.20 -25.44
C ASN A 25 -16.33 16.82 -24.04
N ARG A 26 -17.02 15.68 -23.88
CA ARG A 26 -17.29 15.14 -22.52
C ARG A 26 -16.28 14.08 -22.08
N HIS A 27 -15.66 13.37 -23.02
CA HIS A 27 -14.66 12.34 -22.71
C HIS A 27 -13.25 12.90 -22.54
N VAL A 28 -12.86 13.93 -23.30
CA VAL A 28 -11.54 14.57 -23.19
C VAL A 28 -11.42 15.55 -22.02
N ALA A 29 -12.53 16.20 -21.60
CA ALA A 29 -12.51 17.13 -20.46
C ALA A 29 -12.27 16.44 -19.09
N ASN A 30 -12.47 15.12 -19.01
CA ASN A 30 -12.16 14.33 -17.81
C ASN A 30 -10.73 13.78 -17.81
N MET A 31 -9.95 14.03 -18.86
CA MET A 31 -8.56 13.53 -18.98
C MET A 31 -7.53 14.54 -18.44
N GLU A 32 -7.91 15.82 -18.31
CA GLU A 32 -7.06 16.89 -17.77
C GLU A 32 -7.29 17.18 -16.28
N LYS A 33 -8.40 16.69 -15.70
CA LYS A 33 -8.48 16.55 -14.25
C LYS A 33 -7.59 15.38 -13.89
N GLY A 34 -6.32 15.70 -13.64
CA GLY A 34 -5.39 14.81 -12.97
C GLY A 34 -6.16 14.03 -11.93
N PHE A 35 -6.12 12.70 -12.07
CA PHE A 35 -6.64 11.74 -11.13
C PHE A 35 -5.93 12.00 -9.80
N LEU A 36 -6.43 12.97 -9.05
CA LEU A 36 -6.21 13.11 -7.63
C LEU A 36 -6.76 11.80 -7.08
N MET A 37 -5.86 10.84 -6.86
CA MET A 37 -6.16 9.73 -5.98
C MET A 37 -6.60 10.38 -4.68
N SER A 38 -7.92 10.40 -4.43
CA SER A 38 -8.41 10.65 -3.09
C SER A 38 -7.64 9.68 -2.21
N GLN A 39 -6.94 10.20 -1.22
CA GLN A 39 -6.22 9.36 -0.26
C GLN A 39 -7.23 8.37 0.31
N ALA A 40 -7.18 7.13 -0.19
CA ALA A 40 -8.18 6.14 0.13
C ALA A 40 -8.09 5.90 1.63
N LYS A 41 -9.18 6.11 2.34
CA LYS A 41 -9.17 5.86 3.78
C LYS A 41 -9.01 4.36 3.98
N MET A 42 -8.34 3.96 5.06
CA MET A 42 -8.08 2.54 5.32
C MET A 42 -9.40 1.74 5.35
N GLU A 43 -10.48 2.35 5.84
CA GLU A 43 -11.82 1.77 5.88
C GLU A 43 -12.37 1.47 4.48
N ASP A 44 -12.08 2.33 3.49
CA ASP A 44 -12.50 2.13 2.10
C ASP A 44 -11.81 0.92 1.49
N ILE A 45 -10.52 0.74 1.79
CA ILE A 45 -9.73 -0.41 1.32
C ILE A 45 -10.26 -1.69 1.97
N ILE A 46 -10.47 -1.69 3.29
CA ILE A 46 -11.02 -2.85 4.01
C ILE A 46 -12.40 -3.23 3.44
N SER A 47 -13.27 -2.24 3.21
CA SER A 47 -14.60 -2.43 2.62
C SER A 47 -14.52 -3.06 1.23
N LEU A 48 -13.58 -2.60 0.39
CA LEU A 48 -13.35 -3.16 -0.94
C LEU A 48 -12.86 -4.61 -0.85
N CYS A 49 -11.87 -4.89 0.01
CA CYS A 49 -11.30 -6.22 0.18
C CYS A 49 -12.36 -7.24 0.62
N LYS A 50 -13.22 -6.88 1.57
CA LYS A 50 -14.34 -7.73 2.00
C LYS A 50 -15.36 -7.92 0.87
N ARG A 51 -15.81 -6.83 0.23
CA ARG A 51 -16.86 -6.87 -0.82
C ARG A 51 -16.45 -7.62 -2.08
N ARG A 52 -15.16 -7.58 -2.45
CA ARG A 52 -14.64 -8.20 -3.67
C ARG A 52 -14.00 -9.58 -3.45
N GLY A 53 -13.95 -10.06 -2.21
CA GLY A 53 -13.40 -11.37 -1.89
C GLY A 53 -11.88 -11.47 -2.02
N PHE A 54 -11.19 -10.46 -1.47
CA PHE A 54 -9.75 -10.52 -1.26
C PHE A 54 -9.41 -11.13 0.09
N ILE A 55 -9.81 -10.48 1.18
CA ILE A 55 -9.42 -10.88 2.54
C ILE A 55 -10.64 -10.75 3.46
N TYR A 56 -10.82 -11.75 4.33
CA TYR A 56 -11.81 -11.81 5.38
C TYR A 56 -11.15 -11.95 6.75
N GLN A 57 -11.87 -11.59 7.80
CA GLN A 57 -11.41 -11.82 9.17
C GLN A 57 -11.51 -13.33 9.47
N GLY A 58 -10.48 -13.91 10.08
CA GLY A 58 -10.51 -15.32 10.45
C GLY A 58 -11.64 -15.58 11.43
N SER A 59 -12.39 -16.66 11.24
CA SER A 59 -13.54 -17.03 12.08
C SER A 59 -14.61 -15.94 12.21
N ASP A 60 -14.83 -15.13 11.16
CA ASP A 60 -15.77 -13.98 11.16
C ASP A 60 -17.16 -14.36 11.68
N VAL A 61 -17.71 -15.50 11.23
CA VAL A 61 -19.02 -16.01 11.65
C VAL A 61 -19.11 -16.43 13.12
N TYR A 62 -17.96 -16.57 13.80
CA TYR A 62 -17.84 -16.93 15.22
C TYR A 62 -17.32 -15.77 16.09
N GLY A 63 -17.43 -14.53 15.61
CA GLY A 63 -17.01 -13.34 16.35
C GLY A 63 -15.57 -12.87 16.06
N GLY A 64 -14.91 -13.51 15.10
CA GLY A 64 -13.59 -13.11 14.63
C GLY A 64 -12.45 -13.55 15.56
N LEU A 65 -11.32 -13.93 14.96
CA LEU A 65 -10.09 -14.25 15.67
C LEU A 65 -9.02 -13.20 15.31
N SER A 66 -8.66 -12.37 16.29
CA SER A 66 -7.66 -11.33 16.10
C SER A 66 -6.32 -11.93 15.65
N GLY A 67 -5.67 -11.28 14.68
CA GLY A 67 -4.40 -11.74 14.13
C GLY A 67 -4.52 -12.86 13.09
N THR A 68 -5.73 -13.24 12.68
CA THR A 68 -5.95 -14.25 11.63
C THR A 68 -6.86 -13.74 10.52
N TRP A 69 -6.59 -14.18 9.29
CA TRP A 69 -7.28 -13.74 8.08
C TRP A 69 -7.39 -14.86 7.06
N ASP A 70 -8.54 -14.90 6.38
CA ASP A 70 -8.81 -15.86 5.31
C ASP A 70 -8.76 -15.16 3.95
N TYR A 71 -8.06 -15.78 2.99
CA TYR A 71 -7.97 -15.25 1.63
C TYR A 71 -9.15 -15.77 0.78
N GLY A 72 -9.92 -14.84 0.23
CA GLY A 72 -10.98 -15.14 -0.74
C GLY A 72 -10.45 -15.47 -2.14
N PRO A 73 -11.32 -15.76 -3.11
CA PRO A 73 -10.92 -16.21 -4.45
C PRO A 73 -9.93 -15.27 -5.16
N LEU A 74 -10.18 -13.95 -5.12
CA LEU A 74 -9.28 -12.97 -5.71
C LEU A 74 -8.02 -12.78 -4.86
N GLY A 75 -8.14 -12.90 -3.53
CA GLY A 75 -7.01 -12.80 -2.60
C GLY A 75 -6.00 -13.93 -2.78
N VAL A 76 -6.48 -15.17 -2.96
CA VAL A 76 -5.61 -16.33 -3.21
C VAL A 76 -4.86 -16.17 -4.54
N GLN A 77 -5.54 -15.72 -5.60
CA GLN A 77 -4.89 -15.46 -6.88
C GLN A 77 -3.85 -14.35 -6.78
N LEU A 78 -4.19 -13.22 -6.14
CA LEU A 78 -3.26 -12.13 -5.91
C LEU A 78 -2.03 -12.58 -5.13
N LYS A 79 -2.23 -13.30 -4.01
CA LYS A 79 -1.15 -13.86 -3.19
C LYS A 79 -0.25 -14.77 -4.02
N ARG A 80 -0.81 -15.70 -4.81
CA ARG A 80 -0.05 -16.59 -5.69
C ARG A 80 0.75 -15.83 -6.74
N ASN A 81 0.15 -14.83 -7.39
CA ASN A 81 0.84 -14.04 -8.39
C ASN A 81 2.04 -13.29 -7.79
N ILE A 82 1.88 -12.70 -6.60
CA ILE A 82 2.97 -12.03 -5.90
C ILE A 82 4.08 -13.02 -5.51
N MET A 83 3.72 -14.17 -4.94
CA MET A 83 4.70 -15.21 -4.57
C MET A 83 5.48 -15.73 -5.79
N ASN A 84 4.79 -15.96 -6.92
CA ASN A 84 5.42 -16.43 -8.15
C ASN A 84 6.34 -15.37 -8.77
N LEU A 85 5.92 -14.09 -8.77
CA LEU A 85 6.75 -12.99 -9.26
C LEU A 85 8.02 -12.84 -8.42
N TRP A 86 7.88 -12.95 -7.10
CA TRP A 86 9.03 -12.93 -6.19
C TRP A 86 9.96 -14.12 -6.44
N TRP A 87 9.41 -15.33 -6.55
CA TRP A 87 10.19 -16.54 -6.81
C TRP A 87 10.97 -16.43 -8.12
N ARG A 88 10.32 -15.99 -9.20
CA ARG A 88 10.99 -15.82 -10.48
C ARG A 88 12.13 -14.82 -10.39
N MET A 89 11.88 -13.65 -9.81
CA MET A 89 12.87 -12.57 -9.71
C MET A 89 14.10 -12.95 -8.86
N PHE A 90 13.89 -13.67 -7.76
CA PHE A 90 14.96 -13.93 -6.79
C PHE A 90 15.59 -15.30 -6.93
N VAL A 91 14.82 -16.33 -7.28
CA VAL A 91 15.30 -17.71 -7.33
C VAL A 91 15.58 -18.15 -8.76
N ASP A 92 14.67 -17.91 -9.70
CA ASP A 92 14.84 -18.42 -11.07
C ASP A 92 15.79 -17.54 -11.92
N GLU A 93 15.76 -16.21 -11.72
CA GLU A 93 16.54 -15.24 -12.51
C GLU A 93 17.95 -14.98 -11.95
N ARG A 94 18.32 -15.57 -10.80
CA ARG A 94 19.62 -15.38 -10.14
C ARG A 94 20.31 -16.71 -9.87
N ASP A 95 21.61 -16.78 -10.17
CA ASP A 95 22.42 -17.98 -9.98
C ASP A 95 22.91 -18.20 -8.53
N ASP A 96 22.71 -17.22 -7.65
CA ASP A 96 23.26 -17.20 -6.28
C ASP A 96 22.21 -17.46 -5.18
N ILE A 97 20.98 -17.81 -5.55
CA ILE A 97 19.87 -18.06 -4.62
C ILE A 97 19.24 -19.43 -4.91
N TYR A 98 19.01 -20.20 -3.85
CA TYR A 98 18.43 -21.54 -3.95
C TYR A 98 17.14 -21.64 -3.12
N GLY A 99 16.11 -22.22 -3.73
CA GLY A 99 14.85 -22.51 -3.06
C GLY A 99 14.99 -23.67 -2.06
N VAL A 100 14.51 -23.46 -0.83
CA VAL A 100 14.44 -24.49 0.22
C VAL A 100 13.08 -24.40 0.90
N ASP A 101 12.43 -25.55 1.09
CA ASP A 101 11.21 -25.67 1.89
C ASP A 101 11.54 -26.42 3.19
N ALA A 102 11.41 -25.74 4.32
CA ALA A 102 11.78 -26.26 5.63
C ALA A 102 10.54 -26.52 6.49
N ALA A 103 10.64 -27.52 7.38
CA ALA A 103 9.56 -27.84 8.29
C ALA A 103 9.27 -26.70 9.29
N ILE A 104 7.98 -26.39 9.50
CA ILE A 104 7.53 -25.37 10.46
C ILE A 104 7.86 -25.79 11.90
N LEU A 105 7.71 -27.09 12.21
CA LEU A 105 8.06 -27.63 13.53
C LEU A 105 9.55 -27.97 13.58
N MET A 106 10.27 -27.31 14.48
CA MET A 106 11.72 -27.45 14.63
C MET A 106 12.11 -27.94 16.03
N ASN A 107 13.29 -28.56 16.13
CA ASN A 107 13.85 -28.95 17.42
C ASN A 107 14.11 -27.70 18.29
N PRO A 108 13.72 -27.67 19.59
CA PRO A 108 13.92 -26.53 20.49
C PRO A 108 15.35 -25.99 20.55
N LYS A 109 16.36 -26.85 20.34
CA LYS A 109 17.76 -26.43 20.32
C LYS A 109 18.06 -25.41 19.22
N VAL A 110 17.32 -25.41 18.11
CA VAL A 110 17.49 -24.45 17.01
C VAL A 110 17.06 -23.04 17.42
N TRP A 111 15.95 -22.93 18.15
CA TRP A 111 15.47 -21.65 18.68
C TRP A 111 16.41 -21.09 19.75
N LYS A 112 17.02 -21.97 20.55
CA LYS A 112 18.03 -21.56 21.54
C LYS A 112 19.32 -21.10 20.86
N ALA A 113 19.83 -21.86 19.90
CA ALA A 113 21.07 -21.52 19.19
C ALA A 113 20.95 -20.23 18.37
N SER A 114 19.77 -19.92 17.83
CA SER A 114 19.51 -18.66 17.12
C SER A 114 19.21 -17.47 18.05
N GLY A 115 19.12 -17.68 19.36
CA GLY A 115 18.80 -16.65 20.35
C GLY A 115 17.31 -16.27 20.46
N HIS A 116 16.43 -16.84 19.64
CA HIS A 116 15.00 -16.51 19.64
C HIS A 116 14.33 -16.73 21.01
N VAL A 117 14.76 -17.75 21.77
CA VAL A 117 14.21 -18.03 23.10
C VAL A 117 14.45 -16.88 24.07
N ASP A 118 15.58 -16.20 23.96
CA ASP A 118 15.99 -15.17 24.93
C ASP A 118 15.60 -13.76 24.46
N THR A 119 15.54 -13.51 23.15
CA THR A 119 15.40 -12.15 22.60
C THR A 119 14.09 -11.88 21.87
N PHE A 120 13.35 -12.89 21.40
CA PHE A 120 12.12 -12.69 20.62
C PHE A 120 10.91 -12.52 21.53
N VAL A 121 10.93 -11.45 22.34
CA VAL A 121 9.87 -11.10 23.29
C VAL A 121 9.52 -9.62 23.17
N ASP A 122 8.23 -9.32 23.14
CA ASP A 122 7.72 -7.95 23.21
C ASP A 122 7.41 -7.57 24.67
N PRO A 123 7.82 -6.38 25.15
CA PRO A 123 7.48 -5.95 26.51
C PRO A 123 5.97 -5.73 26.65
N LEU A 124 5.39 -6.36 27.67
CA LEU A 124 3.97 -6.30 28.00
C LEU A 124 3.76 -5.60 29.34
N CYS A 125 2.77 -4.71 29.39
CA CYS A 125 2.28 -4.08 30.61
C CYS A 125 0.89 -4.64 30.91
N GLU A 126 0.60 -4.95 32.17
CA GLU A 126 -0.70 -5.43 32.63
C GLU A 126 -1.40 -4.34 33.45
N ASP A 127 -2.66 -4.04 33.12
CA ASP A 127 -3.53 -3.24 33.97
C ASP A 127 -3.95 -4.07 35.19
N THR A 128 -3.55 -3.64 36.38
CA THR A 128 -3.82 -4.34 37.65
C THR A 128 -5.30 -4.38 38.04
N VAL A 129 -6.16 -3.57 37.40
CA VAL A 129 -7.60 -3.53 37.67
C VAL A 129 -8.37 -4.45 36.73
N ASN A 130 -8.04 -4.41 35.44
CA ASN A 130 -8.77 -5.13 34.40
C ASN A 130 -8.05 -6.38 33.88
N HIS A 131 -6.83 -6.65 34.35
CA HIS A 131 -5.93 -7.73 33.91
C HIS A 131 -5.71 -7.80 32.39
N ARG A 132 -5.93 -6.67 31.70
CA ARG A 132 -5.69 -6.56 30.27
C ARG A 132 -4.21 -6.31 30.04
N ARG A 133 -3.65 -7.02 29.09
CA ARG A 133 -2.24 -6.91 28.70
C ARG A 133 -2.11 -6.08 27.43
N TYR A 134 -1.20 -5.12 27.48
CA TYR A 134 -0.93 -4.19 26.40
C TYR A 134 0.55 -4.24 26.05
N ARG A 135 0.87 -4.08 24.76
CA ARG A 135 2.26 -3.94 24.34
C ARG A 135 2.78 -2.57 24.79
N THR A 136 3.84 -2.57 25.59
CA THR A 136 4.32 -1.37 26.29
C THR A 136 4.82 -0.30 25.32
N ASP A 137 5.40 -0.71 24.19
CA ASP A 137 5.91 0.18 23.16
C ASP A 137 4.79 0.97 22.46
N HIS A 138 3.61 0.38 22.26
CA HIS A 138 2.44 1.08 21.70
C HIS A 138 1.93 2.15 22.66
N MET A 139 1.78 1.80 23.94
CA MET A 139 1.31 2.76 24.95
C MET A 139 2.27 3.96 25.12
N LEU A 140 3.57 3.74 24.99
CA LEU A 140 4.57 4.81 25.07
C LEU A 140 4.53 5.71 23.84
N LYS A 141 4.39 5.13 22.64
CA LYS A 141 4.26 5.91 21.38
C LYS A 141 3.03 6.80 21.40
N ASP A 142 1.88 6.25 21.78
CA ASP A 142 0.62 7.01 21.84
C ASP A 142 0.73 8.21 22.80
N LYS A 143 1.39 8.03 23.96
CA LYS A 143 1.62 9.13 24.93
C LYS A 143 2.56 10.20 24.40
N VAL A 144 3.60 9.83 23.65
CA VAL A 144 4.56 10.79 23.07
C VAL A 144 3.90 11.60 21.96
N GLU A 145 3.11 10.98 21.09
CA GLU A 145 2.37 11.67 20.02
C GLU A 145 1.35 12.66 20.61
N HIS A 146 0.60 12.27 21.64
CA HIS A 146 -0.33 13.16 22.32
C HIS A 146 0.34 14.29 23.12
N ALA A 147 1.53 14.07 23.69
CA ALA A 147 2.28 15.12 24.39
C ALA A 147 2.85 16.17 23.42
N SER A 148 3.20 15.77 22.19
CA SER A 148 3.73 16.67 21.16
C SER A 148 2.65 17.52 20.46
N GLY A 149 1.37 17.14 20.58
CA GLY A 149 0.23 17.86 19.99
C GLY A 149 -0.44 18.89 20.91
N SER A 150 0.05 19.11 22.14
CA SER A 150 -0.59 19.99 23.12
C SER A 150 0.14 21.32 23.37
N ASN A 151 1.05 21.70 22.47
CA ASN A 151 1.65 23.05 22.44
C ASN A 151 1.22 23.77 21.15
N ASN A 152 -0.02 24.27 21.14
CA ASN A 152 -0.40 25.46 20.38
C ASN A 152 -1.59 26.14 21.06
#